data_AF-A0A4Y8PG75-F1
#
_entry.id   AF-A0A4Y8PG75-F1
#
_cell.length_a   1.000
_cell.length_b   1.000
_cell.length_c   1.000
_cell.angle_alpha   90.00
_cell.angle_beta   90.00
_cell.angle_gamma   90.00
#
_symmetry.space_group_name_H-M   'P 1'
#
loop_
_entity.id
_entity.type
_entity.pdbx_description
1 polymer ?
#
loop_
_entity_poly.entity_id
_entity_poly.type
_entity_poly.pdbx_seq_one_letter_code
_entity_poly.pdbx_strand_id
1 'polypeptide(L)'
;MKSCLWKRKILLCAFLILFSLSLTHASTEYIAYEHPKMRVGNGGKVVRIKRVDVWLEGSPAMRYWIDGVLMDERTTENWAKVDKEKKEAIKKAVDKARDKHANGVVRLYSKVLREKRTETYYDSLGMGYGYGMLGYPFGFGDPFWGPMMYPGFGMGYGGPVQSSTQLITVFHIRSKFDIIHYNTY
;
A
#
# COMPACT_ATOMS: atom_id res chain seq x y z
N MET A 1 -25.61 -19.53 -29.24
CA MET A 1 -25.22 -18.22 -28.63
C MET A 1 -24.94 -18.31 -27.11
N LYS A 2 -24.20 -19.30 -26.60
CA LYS A 2 -23.89 -19.43 -25.15
C LYS A 2 -22.41 -19.21 -24.78
N SER A 3 -21.49 -19.26 -25.75
CA SER A 3 -20.03 -19.15 -25.51
C SER A 3 -19.51 -17.72 -25.31
N CYS A 4 -20.30 -16.71 -25.69
CA CYS A 4 -19.88 -15.30 -25.63
C CYS A 4 -19.99 -14.70 -24.20
N LEU A 5 -20.93 -15.19 -23.39
CA LEU A 5 -21.17 -14.70 -22.02
C LEU A 5 -20.10 -15.17 -21.02
N TRP A 6 -19.47 -16.33 -21.26
CA TRP A 6 -18.48 -16.89 -20.34
C TRP A 6 -17.11 -16.21 -20.49
N LYS A 7 -16.72 -15.88 -21.73
CA LYS A 7 -15.49 -15.12 -22.03
C LYS A 7 -15.51 -13.70 -21.43
N ARG A 8 -16.67 -13.03 -21.40
CA ARG A 8 -16.84 -11.72 -20.74
C ARG A 8 -16.65 -11.79 -19.21
N LYS A 9 -17.07 -12.86 -18.56
CA LYS A 9 -16.91 -13.03 -17.10
C LYS A 9 -15.45 -13.27 -16.70
N ILE A 10 -14.71 -14.04 -17.50
CA ILE A 10 -13.29 -14.34 -17.25
C ILE A 10 -12.42 -13.07 -17.42
N LEU A 11 -12.72 -12.24 -18.42
CA LEU A 11 -12.04 -10.97 -18.65
C LEU A 11 -12.29 -9.96 -17.50
N LEU A 12 -13.51 -9.95 -16.94
CA LEU A 12 -13.87 -9.10 -15.79
C LEU A 12 -13.18 -9.56 -14.50
N CYS A 13 -13.07 -10.87 -14.26
CA CYS A 13 -12.32 -11.41 -13.14
C CYS A 13 -10.81 -11.15 -13.28
N ALA A 14 -10.24 -11.29 -14.47
CA ALA A 14 -8.83 -10.98 -14.72
C ALA A 14 -8.52 -9.48 -14.51
N PHE A 15 -9.44 -8.59 -14.92
CA PHE A 15 -9.31 -7.16 -14.67
C PHE A 15 -9.42 -6.81 -13.18
N LEU A 16 -10.31 -7.46 -12.43
CA LEU A 16 -10.43 -7.27 -10.97
C LEU A 16 -9.19 -7.76 -10.22
N ILE A 17 -8.57 -8.86 -10.67
CA ILE A 17 -7.34 -9.40 -10.07
C ILE A 17 -6.15 -8.48 -10.39
N LEU A 18 -5.98 -8.04 -11.64
CA LEU A 18 -4.90 -7.11 -12.01
C LEU A 18 -5.05 -5.71 -11.39
N PHE A 19 -6.27 -5.22 -11.20
CA PHE A 19 -6.52 -3.95 -10.49
C PHE A 19 -6.16 -4.06 -9.01
N SER A 20 -6.37 -5.22 -8.40
CA SER A 20 -5.96 -5.47 -7.02
C SER A 20 -4.44 -5.44 -6.82
N LEU A 21 -3.61 -5.75 -7.83
CA LEU A 21 -2.15 -5.69 -7.68
C LEU A 21 -1.53 -4.28 -7.76
N SER A 22 -2.33 -3.23 -8.02
CA SER A 22 -1.87 -1.84 -7.90
C SER A 22 -1.93 -1.27 -6.47
N LEU A 23 -2.04 -2.17 -5.47
CA LEU A 23 -2.16 -1.87 -4.05
C LEU A 23 -0.97 -1.03 -3.56
N THR A 24 -1.18 0.28 -3.48
CA THR A 24 -0.61 1.10 -2.42
C THR A 24 -0.74 0.33 -1.11
N HIS A 25 0.38 -0.12 -0.56
CA HIS A 25 0.39 -0.81 0.72
C HIS A 25 0.07 0.21 1.81
N ALA A 26 -1.12 0.08 2.37
CA ALA A 26 -1.56 0.86 3.52
C ALA A 26 -1.81 -0.12 4.68
N SER A 27 -0.93 -0.09 5.67
CA SER A 27 -1.12 -0.80 6.93
C SER A 27 -1.68 0.17 7.96
N THR A 28 -2.72 -0.25 8.66
CA THR A 28 -3.31 0.53 9.75
C THR A 28 -3.51 -0.39 10.94
N GLU A 29 -2.88 -0.05 12.05
CA GLU A 29 -2.88 -0.85 13.27
C GLU A 29 -3.38 -0.02 14.44
N TYR A 30 -4.29 -0.58 15.24
CA TYR A 30 -4.81 0.04 16.46
C TYR A 30 -4.32 -0.72 17.68
N ILE A 31 -3.61 -0.01 18.57
CA ILE A 31 -3.10 -0.55 19.83
C ILE A 31 -3.91 0.08 20.96
N ALA A 32 -4.72 -0.72 21.63
CA ALA A 32 -5.49 -0.28 22.80
C ALA A 32 -4.57 -0.15 24.03
N TYR A 33 -4.87 0.80 24.92
CA TYR A 33 -4.20 0.91 26.20
C TYR A 33 -5.06 0.28 27.31
N GLU A 34 -4.50 -0.68 28.04
CA GLU A 34 -5.21 -1.37 29.12
C GLU A 34 -5.55 -0.43 30.29
N HIS A 35 -4.68 0.54 30.55
CA HIS A 35 -4.83 1.51 31.64
C HIS A 35 -4.66 2.94 31.12
N PRO A 36 -5.74 3.55 30.59
CA PRO A 36 -5.69 4.91 30.07
C PRO A 36 -5.35 5.90 31.19
N LYS A 37 -4.30 6.71 30.98
CA LYS A 37 -3.89 7.75 31.93
C LYS A 37 -4.49 9.09 31.53
N MET A 38 -5.01 9.80 32.54
CA MET A 38 -5.46 11.18 32.40
C MET A 38 -4.28 12.09 32.08
N ARG A 39 -4.48 13.00 31.12
CA ARG A 39 -3.55 14.04 30.72
C ARG A 39 -4.26 15.39 30.78
N VAL A 40 -3.48 16.43 31.07
CA VAL A 40 -3.93 17.82 30.92
C VAL A 40 -3.49 18.26 29.53
N GLY A 41 -4.43 18.67 28.71
CA GLY A 41 -4.11 19.20 27.39
C GLY A 41 -3.87 20.71 27.42
N ASN A 42 -3.13 21.18 26.42
CA ASN A 42 -2.57 22.54 26.38
C ASN A 42 -3.30 23.45 25.39
N GLY A 43 -4.41 22.97 24.81
CA GLY A 43 -5.06 23.64 23.70
C GLY A 43 -4.32 23.44 22.37
N GLY A 44 -4.98 23.86 21.30
CA GLY A 44 -4.50 23.64 19.94
C GLY A 44 -5.59 23.90 18.92
N LYS A 45 -5.21 23.80 17.64
CA LYS A 45 -6.17 24.00 16.56
C LYS A 45 -6.99 22.74 16.37
N VAL A 46 -8.30 22.87 16.55
CA VAL A 46 -9.26 21.78 16.36
C VAL A 46 -9.94 21.88 15.01
N VAL A 47 -10.08 20.73 14.33
CA VAL A 47 -10.92 20.57 13.15
C VAL A 47 -11.92 19.47 13.44
N ARG A 48 -13.22 19.76 13.32
CA ARG A 48 -14.27 18.76 13.56
C ARG A 48 -14.59 18.01 12.28
N ILE A 49 -14.40 16.69 12.30
CA ILE A 49 -14.67 15.79 11.16
C ILE A 49 -15.60 14.68 11.65
N LYS A 50 -16.77 14.50 11.03
CA LYS A 50 -17.76 13.46 11.43
C LYS A 50 -18.09 13.48 12.94
N ARG A 51 -18.20 14.67 13.54
CA ARG A 51 -18.43 14.90 14.98
C ARG A 51 -17.29 14.41 15.91
N VAL A 52 -16.14 14.06 15.35
CA VAL A 52 -14.91 13.79 16.10
C VAL A 52 -14.01 15.02 16.01
N ASP A 53 -13.49 15.47 17.15
CA ASP A 53 -12.59 16.61 17.20
C ASP A 53 -11.15 16.16 16.89
N VAL A 54 -10.54 16.75 15.86
CA VAL A 54 -9.20 16.38 15.38
C VAL A 54 -8.22 17.51 15.67
N TRP A 55 -7.21 17.21 16.47
CA TRP A 55 -6.07 18.10 16.72
C TRP A 55 -4.89 17.65 15.87
N LEU A 56 -4.55 18.43 14.85
CA LEU A 56 -3.34 18.21 14.05
C LEU A 56 -2.11 18.85 14.70
N GLU A 57 -2.33 19.87 15.52
CA GLU A 57 -1.33 20.61 16.28
C GLU A 57 -1.89 20.92 17.68
N GLY A 58 -1.14 20.57 18.72
CA GLY A 58 -1.56 20.70 20.11
C GLY A 58 -2.48 19.57 20.58
N SER A 59 -3.30 19.85 21.57
CA SER A 59 -4.18 18.87 22.22
C SER A 59 -5.46 19.57 22.74
N PRO A 60 -6.47 18.85 23.24
CA PRO A 60 -7.66 19.48 23.82
C PRO A 60 -7.28 20.49 24.91
N ALA A 61 -8.00 21.61 25.03
CA ALA A 61 -7.76 22.59 26.10
C ALA A 61 -8.39 22.14 27.44
N MET A 62 -8.34 20.85 27.75
CA MET A 62 -9.02 20.23 28.87
C MET A 62 -8.36 18.90 29.25
N ARG A 63 -8.85 18.28 30.32
CA ARG A 63 -8.40 16.94 30.72
C ARG A 63 -8.95 15.89 29.76
N TYR A 64 -8.08 15.00 29.31
CA TYR A 64 -8.43 13.93 28.39
C TYR A 64 -7.65 12.66 28.74
N TRP A 65 -8.15 11.51 28.30
CA TRP A 65 -7.41 10.24 28.36
C TRP A 65 -7.34 9.62 26.97
N ILE A 66 -6.33 8.76 26.78
CA ILE A 66 -6.06 8.09 25.50
C ILE A 66 -6.53 6.65 25.63
N ASP A 67 -7.54 6.27 24.86
CA ASP A 67 -8.07 4.90 24.78
C ASP A 67 -7.09 3.96 24.04
N GLY A 68 -6.39 4.52 23.06
CA GLY A 68 -5.38 3.81 22.32
C GLY A 68 -4.78 4.65 21.22
N VAL A 69 -3.94 4.01 20.42
CA VAL A 69 -3.16 4.65 19.38
C VAL A 69 -3.44 3.96 18.05
N LEU A 70 -3.73 4.76 17.03
CA LEU A 70 -3.72 4.32 15.65
C LEU A 70 -2.37 4.65 14.99
N MET A 71 -1.71 3.61 14.50
CA MET A 71 -0.52 3.72 13.66
C MET A 71 -0.94 3.44 12.22
N ASP A 72 -0.56 4.32 11.30
CA ASP A 72 -0.86 4.19 9.87
C ASP A 72 0.42 4.36 9.07
N GLU A 73 0.78 3.32 8.33
CA GLU A 73 1.93 3.31 7.44
C GLU A 73 1.47 3.11 6.00
N ARG A 74 1.93 3.99 5.12
CA ARG A 74 1.56 3.98 3.70
C ARG A 74 2.77 4.21 2.82
N THR A 75 2.76 3.61 1.64
CA THR A 75 3.79 3.85 0.63
C THR A 75 3.20 4.44 -0.64
N THR A 76 3.94 5.36 -1.25
CA THR A 76 3.62 5.88 -2.58
C THR A 76 4.90 6.21 -3.34
N GLU A 77 4.93 5.98 -4.64
CA GLU A 77 6.07 6.35 -5.49
C GLU A 77 5.95 7.78 -6.04
N ASN A 78 4.80 8.43 -5.84
CA ASN A 78 4.54 9.76 -6.39
C ASN A 78 4.40 10.80 -5.28
N TRP A 79 5.29 11.79 -5.27
CA TRP A 79 5.28 12.90 -4.32
C TRP A 79 3.95 13.67 -4.29
N ALA A 80 3.31 13.87 -5.45
CA ALA A 80 2.04 14.57 -5.54
C ALA A 80 0.89 13.84 -4.82
N LYS A 81 1.03 12.52 -4.58
CA LYS A 81 0.04 11.72 -3.84
C LYS A 81 0.26 11.74 -2.33
N VAL A 82 1.39 12.22 -1.83
CA VAL A 82 1.73 12.19 -0.40
C VAL A 82 0.69 12.91 0.45
N ASP A 83 0.23 14.08 0.01
CA ASP A 83 -0.77 14.84 0.77
C ASP A 83 -2.15 14.18 0.75
N LYS A 84 -2.49 13.48 -0.34
CA LYS A 84 -3.70 12.66 -0.41
C LYS A 84 -3.62 11.52 0.62
N GLU A 85 -2.51 10.79 0.66
CA GLU A 85 -2.33 9.68 1.61
C GLU A 85 -2.35 10.13 3.07
N LYS A 86 -1.76 11.29 3.39
CA LYS A 86 -1.86 11.89 4.73
C LYS A 86 -3.32 12.19 5.13
N LYS A 87 -4.12 12.72 4.19
CA LYS A 87 -5.56 12.99 4.44
C LYS A 87 -6.34 11.70 4.67
N GLU A 88 -6.03 10.65 3.90
CA GLU A 88 -6.64 9.33 4.09
C GLU A 88 -6.25 8.69 5.44
N ALA A 89 -5.03 8.91 5.92
CA ALA A 89 -4.61 8.49 7.27
C ALA A 89 -5.45 9.18 8.36
N ILE A 90 -5.66 10.50 8.25
CA ILE A 90 -6.53 11.25 9.18
C ILE A 90 -7.96 10.71 9.13
N LYS A 91 -8.50 10.42 7.94
CA LYS A 91 -9.84 9.87 7.79
C LYS A 91 -9.98 8.51 8.48
N LYS A 92 -9.00 7.62 8.34
CA LYS A 92 -8.98 6.33 9.06
C LYS A 92 -8.92 6.52 10.58
N ALA A 93 -8.15 7.50 11.07
CA ALA A 93 -8.11 7.83 12.49
C ALA A 93 -9.46 8.31 13.02
N VAL A 94 -10.14 9.18 12.28
CA VAL A 94 -11.49 9.66 12.61
C VAL A 94 -12.50 8.52 12.61
N ASP A 95 -12.48 7.67 11.59
CA ASP A 95 -13.39 6.53 11.51
C ASP A 95 -13.17 5.57 12.69
N LYS A 96 -11.90 5.28 13.03
CA LYS A 96 -11.58 4.45 14.20
C LYS A 96 -12.02 5.09 15.52
N ALA A 97 -11.82 6.39 15.69
CA ALA A 97 -12.27 7.11 16.88
C ALA A 97 -13.78 6.99 17.06
N ARG A 98 -14.54 7.14 15.98
CA ARG A 98 -16.00 7.00 16.00
C ARG A 98 -16.42 5.57 16.35
N ASP A 99 -15.76 4.56 15.77
CA ASP A 99 -16.03 3.15 16.08
C ASP A 99 -15.73 2.81 17.55
N LYS A 100 -14.84 3.57 18.18
CA LYS A 100 -14.50 3.47 19.62
C LYS A 100 -15.34 4.41 20.51
N HIS A 101 -16.31 5.13 19.94
CA HIS A 101 -17.10 6.14 20.64
C HIS A 101 -16.23 7.21 21.33
N ALA A 102 -15.05 7.48 20.76
CA ALA A 102 -14.13 8.50 21.23
C ALA A 102 -14.57 9.90 20.83
N ASN A 103 -14.20 10.89 21.64
CA ASN A 103 -14.57 12.29 21.39
C ASN A 103 -13.64 12.93 20.36
N GLY A 104 -12.39 12.45 20.26
CA GLY A 104 -11.40 13.09 19.41
C GLY A 104 -10.19 12.26 19.04
N VAL A 105 -9.33 12.88 18.24
CA VAL A 105 -8.07 12.34 17.73
C VAL A 105 -6.99 13.39 17.86
N VAL A 106 -5.83 13.03 18.42
CA VAL A 106 -4.65 13.89 18.49
C VAL A 106 -3.56 13.31 17.61
N ARG A 107 -3.03 14.09 16.66
CA ARG A 107 -1.88 13.68 15.85
C ARG A 107 -0.61 13.84 16.66
N LEU A 108 0.11 12.74 16.87
CA LEU A 108 1.43 12.77 17.50
C LEU A 108 2.52 13.14 16.51
N TYR A 109 2.51 12.49 15.34
CA TYR A 109 3.42 12.83 14.25
C TYR A 109 2.84 12.39 12.92
N SER A 110 3.29 13.01 11.83
CA SER A 110 3.43 12.25 10.59
C SER A 110 4.70 12.63 9.83
N LYS A 111 5.47 11.59 9.49
CA LYS A 111 6.79 11.70 8.86
C LYS A 111 6.72 11.06 7.49
N VAL A 112 7.42 11.67 6.54
CA VAL A 112 7.61 11.12 5.19
C VAL A 112 9.08 10.78 5.04
N LEU A 113 9.39 9.50 4.86
CA LEU A 113 10.73 9.01 4.58
C LEU A 113 10.86 8.76 3.07
N ARG A 114 12.05 8.99 2.52
CA ARG A 114 12.36 8.75 1.11
C ARG A 114 13.32 7.57 1.04
N GLU A 115 12.95 6.56 0.27
CA GLU A 115 13.80 5.43 -0.04
C GLU A 115 14.04 5.40 -1.55
N LYS A 116 15.30 5.27 -1.97
CA LYS A 116 15.64 5.05 -3.37
C LYS A 116 15.82 3.55 -3.57
N ARG A 117 15.03 2.97 -4.47
CA ARG A 117 15.10 1.55 -4.80
C ARG A 117 15.50 1.41 -6.26
N THR A 118 16.40 0.48 -6.51
CA THR A 118 16.75 0.08 -7.86
C THR A 118 15.85 -1.08 -8.23
N GLU A 119 14.99 -0.90 -9.24
CA GLU A 119 14.12 -1.96 -9.73
C GLU A 119 14.47 -2.27 -11.18
N THR A 120 14.69 -3.56 -11.45
CA THR A 120 15.00 -4.06 -12.78
C THR A 120 13.70 -4.50 -13.43
N TYR A 121 13.24 -3.74 -14.40
CA TYR A 121 12.08 -4.10 -15.20
C TYR A 121 12.54 -4.95 -16.38
N TYR A 122 11.94 -6.12 -16.53
CA TYR A 122 12.11 -6.95 -17.71
C TYR A 122 11.03 -6.58 -18.70
N ASP A 123 11.36 -5.76 -19.69
CA ASP A 123 10.45 -5.48 -20.79
C ASP A 123 10.41 -6.70 -21.69
N SER A 124 9.29 -7.40 -21.72
CA SER A 124 8.94 -8.30 -22.81
C SER A 124 8.58 -7.49 -24.05
N LEU A 125 9.52 -6.70 -24.57
CA LEU A 125 9.45 -6.11 -25.90
C LEU A 125 9.69 -7.18 -26.96
N GLY A 126 8.79 -8.17 -26.98
CA GLY A 126 8.52 -9.04 -28.10
C GLY A 126 7.19 -8.63 -28.71
N MET A 127 7.17 -7.56 -29.51
CA MET A 127 6.17 -7.41 -30.57
C MET A 127 6.42 -8.54 -31.57
N GLY A 128 5.97 -9.74 -31.24
CA GLY A 128 6.12 -10.94 -32.04
C GLY A 128 4.87 -11.78 -31.86
N TYR A 129 4.04 -11.82 -32.91
CA TYR A 129 3.01 -12.84 -33.06
C TYR A 129 3.66 -14.22 -32.88
N GLY A 130 3.36 -14.92 -31.79
CA GLY A 130 3.98 -16.21 -31.51
C GLY A 130 3.30 -16.94 -30.36
N TYR A 131 2.52 -17.94 -30.71
CA TYR A 131 1.83 -18.88 -29.84
C TYR A 131 2.79 -19.59 -28.85
N GLY A 132 2.33 -19.80 -27.60
CA GLY A 132 2.87 -20.85 -26.73
C GLY A 132 3.28 -20.44 -25.31
N MET A 133 2.35 -19.90 -24.50
CA MET A 133 2.51 -19.97 -23.04
C MET A 133 2.07 -21.36 -22.56
N LEU A 134 3.01 -22.24 -22.24
CA LEU A 134 2.88 -23.31 -21.24
C LEU A 134 4.22 -24.07 -21.13
N GLY A 135 4.89 -23.94 -19.98
CA GLY A 135 6.00 -24.83 -19.61
C GLY A 135 7.17 -24.14 -18.92
N TYR A 136 7.06 -23.91 -17.62
CA TYR A 136 8.20 -24.24 -16.75
C TYR A 136 8.31 -25.77 -16.74
N PRO A 137 9.52 -26.35 -16.73
CA PRO A 137 10.12 -26.63 -15.42
C PRO A 137 11.64 -26.47 -15.38
N PHE A 138 12.12 -26.41 -14.14
CA PHE A 138 13.50 -26.58 -13.69
C PHE A 138 14.33 -27.57 -14.51
N GLY A 139 15.62 -27.24 -14.68
CA GLY A 139 16.66 -28.16 -15.11
C GLY A 139 18.04 -27.59 -14.79
N PHE A 140 18.46 -27.71 -13.53
CA PHE A 140 19.87 -27.67 -13.14
C PHE A 140 20.47 -29.04 -13.48
N GLY A 141 21.57 -29.08 -14.24
CA GLY A 141 22.29 -30.31 -14.59
C GLY A 141 23.43 -30.04 -15.57
N ASP A 142 24.65 -30.33 -15.15
CA ASP A 142 25.95 -29.90 -15.66
C ASP A 142 26.37 -30.45 -17.05
N PRO A 143 27.45 -29.89 -17.65
CA PRO A 143 27.72 -29.91 -19.09
C PRO A 143 28.83 -30.91 -19.46
N PHE A 144 28.53 -32.16 -19.77
CA PHE A 144 29.56 -33.08 -20.28
C PHE A 144 28.88 -34.18 -21.09
N TRP A 145 29.34 -34.43 -22.32
CA TRP A 145 28.91 -35.48 -23.28
C TRP A 145 27.75 -35.11 -24.24
N GLY A 146 28.08 -34.62 -25.45
CA GLY A 146 27.22 -34.77 -26.64
C GLY A 146 27.47 -36.13 -27.33
N PRO A 147 27.04 -36.37 -28.59
CA PRO A 147 26.00 -35.70 -29.40
C PRO A 147 24.94 -36.71 -29.92
N MET A 148 23.68 -36.32 -30.10
CA MET A 148 22.83 -37.03 -31.06
C MET A 148 21.77 -36.11 -31.66
N MET A 149 21.95 -35.88 -32.95
CA MET A 149 21.15 -35.04 -33.83
C MET A 149 19.70 -35.53 -33.91
N TYR A 150 18.75 -34.61 -33.72
CA TYR A 150 17.42 -34.70 -34.32
C TYR A 150 17.18 -33.45 -35.18
N PRO A 151 16.78 -33.59 -36.46
CA PRO A 151 16.62 -32.47 -37.37
C PRO A 151 15.27 -31.81 -37.12
N GLY A 152 15.28 -30.69 -36.41
CA GLY A 152 14.12 -29.84 -36.20
C GLY A 152 14.47 -28.39 -36.54
N PHE A 153 13.96 -27.93 -37.69
CA PHE A 153 13.96 -26.54 -38.12
C PHE A 153 13.49 -25.60 -36.99
N GLY A 154 14.31 -24.57 -36.67
CA GLY A 154 13.89 -23.49 -35.78
C GLY A 154 15.04 -22.82 -35.05
N MET A 155 15.91 -22.11 -35.78
CA MET A 155 16.69 -21.02 -35.20
C MET A 155 15.72 -19.98 -34.63
N GLY A 156 15.49 -20.03 -33.32
CA GLY A 156 14.84 -18.97 -32.56
C GLY A 156 15.85 -18.43 -31.56
N TYR A 157 16.68 -17.49 -32.02
CA TYR A 157 17.46 -16.64 -31.13
C TYR A 157 16.52 -16.10 -30.05
N GLY A 158 16.78 -16.45 -28.78
CA GLY A 158 16.22 -15.70 -27.66
C GLY A 158 16.72 -14.28 -27.81
N GLY A 159 15.85 -13.39 -28.32
CA GLY A 159 16.17 -11.97 -28.42
C GLY A 159 16.64 -11.47 -27.05
N PRO A 160 17.56 -10.49 -27.01
CA PRO A 160 18.03 -9.96 -25.75
C PRO A 160 16.81 -9.48 -24.96
N VAL A 161 16.59 -10.07 -23.78
CA VAL A 161 15.65 -9.51 -22.81
C VAL A 161 16.21 -8.16 -22.44
N GLN A 162 15.59 -7.08 -22.95
CA GLN A 162 15.98 -5.73 -22.56
C GLN A 162 15.52 -5.54 -21.12
N SER A 163 16.48 -5.63 -20.19
CA SER A 163 16.27 -5.19 -18.82
C SER A 163 16.56 -3.70 -18.75
N SER A 164 15.58 -2.92 -18.30
CA SER A 164 15.82 -1.52 -17.93
C SER A 164 15.86 -1.43 -16.41
N THR A 165 17.04 -1.06 -15.89
CA THR A 165 17.20 -0.81 -14.47
C THR A 165 16.85 0.64 -14.21
N GLN A 166 15.78 0.88 -13.45
CA GLN A 166 15.33 2.24 -13.12
C GLN A 166 15.49 2.50 -11.62
N LEU A 167 15.90 3.72 -11.29
CA LEU A 167 15.91 4.22 -9.92
C LEU A 167 14.53 4.80 -9.60
N ILE A 168 13.78 4.12 -8.74
CA ILE A 168 12.48 4.56 -8.25
C ILE A 168 12.66 5.17 -6.86
N THR A 169 11.96 6.27 -6.59
CA THR A 169 11.89 6.85 -5.24
C THR A 169 10.56 6.50 -4.62
N VAL A 170 10.59 5.76 -3.52
CA VAL A 170 9.42 5.38 -2.72
C VAL A 170 9.33 6.31 -1.51
N PHE A 171 8.15 6.88 -1.28
CA PHE A 171 7.82 7.71 -0.13
C PHE A 171 7.06 6.87 0.89
N HIS A 172 7.66 6.67 2.06
CA HIS A 172 7.02 6.01 3.20
C HIS A 172 6.42 7.06 4.13
N ILE A 173 5.11 7.04 4.28
CA ILE A 173 4.34 7.97 5.08
C ILE A 173 3.93 7.24 6.35
N ARG A 174 4.51 7.65 7.49
CA ARG A 174 4.17 7.09 8.81
C ARG A 174 3.42 8.13 9.62
N SER A 175 2.24 7.76 10.10
CA SER A 175 1.38 8.63 10.90
C SER A 175 1.00 7.93 12.20
N LYS A 176 0.96 8.69 13.30
CA LYS A 176 0.52 8.19 14.60
C LYS A 176 -0.51 9.13 15.19
N PHE A 177 -1.63 8.57 15.62
CA PHE A 177 -2.77 9.28 16.17
C PHE A 177 -3.19 8.67 17.50
N ASP A 178 -3.33 9.50 18.53
CA ASP A 178 -3.94 9.10 19.79
C ASP A 178 -5.46 9.25 19.67
N ILE A 179 -6.21 8.21 20.00
CA ILE A 179 -7.66 8.20 20.09
C ILE A 179 -8.04 8.59 21.52
N ILE A 180 -8.81 9.67 21.67
CA ILE A 180 -8.98 10.32 22.97
C ILE A 180 -10.44 10.51 23.35
N HIS A 181 -10.66 10.49 24.66
CA HIS A 181 -11.89 10.91 25.29
C HIS A 181 -11.60 12.08 26.23
N TYR A 182 -12.56 12.97 26.38
CA TYR A 182 -12.48 14.09 27.29
C TYR A 182 -13.86 14.43 27.82
N ASN A 183 -13.88 15.03 29.00
CA ASN A 183 -15.11 15.50 29.61
C ASN A 183 -15.57 16.78 28.92
N THR A 184 -16.82 16.82 28.48
CA THR A 184 -17.47 17.97 27.82
C THR A 184 -18.26 18.84 28.80
N TYR A 185 -17.90 18.82 30.08
CA TYR A 185 -18.55 19.59 31.16
C TYR A 185 -17.99 21.01 31.24
#